data_AF-A0A8C4NVE0-F1
#
_entry.id   AF-A0A8C4NVE0-F1
#
_cell.length_a   1.000
_cell.length_b   1.000
_cell.length_c   1.000
_cell.angle_alpha   90.00
_cell.angle_beta   90.00
_cell.angle_gamma   90.00
#
_symmetry.space_group_name_H-M   'P 1'
#
loop_
_entity.id
_entity.type
_entity.pdbx_description
1 polymer ?
#
loop_
_entity_poly.entity_id
_entity_poly.type
_entity_poly.pdbx_seq_one_letter_code
_entity_poly.pdbx_strand_id
1 'polypeptide(L)'
;MSFTVEERGRPNTQDYRVFFKNSEGKYISPFHDIPIYANEAENIFHAVVEVPRWTNAKMEIATKDPLNPLKQDIKKGNLRYVANVFPHKGYIWNYGAIPQTWEDPNHKDSDTGCCGDNDPIDICDIGNKVCSRGEIIKVKVLGTLALIDEGETDWKVIVINTEDPEAADFNNIDDVRRLKPGYLEATFDWFKRYKVPDGKPENQFAFNGEFKDRDFAIETVKSTHEFWKALISKKTSAGDLNCMNTSVSDSPFCCSAGDAEAVVKSASAFGDEDPIPSSGESLFIYLYSFSYSMLLLQGNLICLIFFFLFQSTNGFTMRYKRKILGRNLHSFLHFISFQHIRTPHELDRLDLYFRSHFLLDCDACCWIVAIISGLTEDYNKPFNSRVLCIVFILPPLLHNAIIT
;
A
#
# COMPACT_ATOMS: atom_id res chain seq x y z
N MET A 1 -11.98 1.93 28.91
CA MET A 1 -10.65 2.42 29.29
C MET A 1 -10.25 3.50 28.30
N SER A 2 -9.71 4.63 28.74
CA SER A 2 -9.20 5.66 27.84
C SER A 2 -7.68 5.51 27.73
N PHE A 3 -7.14 5.61 26.52
CA PHE A 3 -5.71 5.58 26.25
C PHE A 3 -5.31 6.93 25.66
N THR A 4 -4.09 7.37 25.97
CA THR A 4 -3.52 8.60 25.41
C THR A 4 -2.10 8.32 24.92
N VAL A 5 -1.60 9.16 24.04
CA VAL A 5 -0.25 9.04 23.51
C VAL A 5 0.65 10.16 24.00
N GLU A 6 1.95 9.91 24.05
CA GLU A 6 3.00 10.91 24.22
C GLU A 6 4.02 10.78 23.09
N GLU A 7 4.16 11.86 22.34
CA GLU A 7 5.12 11.93 21.23
C GLU A 7 6.50 12.39 21.75
N ARG A 8 7.54 11.77 21.22
CA ARG A 8 8.95 12.06 21.50
C ARG A 8 9.74 12.09 20.19
N GLY A 9 10.84 12.82 20.17
CA GLY A 9 11.57 13.12 18.94
C GLY A 9 10.81 14.05 18.00
N ARG A 10 11.33 14.23 16.80
CA ARG A 10 10.77 15.12 15.79
C ARG A 10 9.98 14.32 14.75
N PRO A 11 8.74 14.67 14.40
CA PRO A 11 8.04 13.97 13.32
C PRO A 11 8.86 13.95 12.02
N ASN A 12 8.71 12.88 11.23
CA ASN A 12 9.45 12.64 9.98
C ASN A 12 10.98 12.48 10.15
N THR A 13 11.42 12.00 11.31
CA THR A 13 12.82 11.63 11.58
C THR A 13 12.93 10.21 12.14
N GLN A 14 14.14 9.66 12.20
CA GLN A 14 14.39 8.31 12.76
C GLN A 14 14.21 8.24 14.28
N ASP A 15 14.26 9.37 15.00
CA ASP A 15 14.09 9.43 16.45
C ASP A 15 12.64 9.68 16.89
N TYR A 16 11.71 9.88 15.96
CA TYR A 16 10.28 10.00 16.28
C TYR A 16 9.74 8.72 16.93
N ARG A 17 9.05 8.87 18.06
CA ARG A 17 8.41 7.79 18.81
C ARG A 17 7.05 8.24 19.35
N VAL A 18 6.08 7.33 19.35
CA VAL A 18 4.76 7.53 19.98
C VAL A 18 4.59 6.50 21.09
N PHE A 19 4.68 6.95 22.34
CA PHE A 19 4.47 6.12 23.54
C PHE A 19 3.01 6.16 23.98
N PHE A 20 2.56 5.14 24.71
CA PHE A 20 1.18 5.00 25.14
C PHE A 20 1.06 5.12 26.65
N LYS A 21 -0.06 5.68 27.10
CA LYS A 21 -0.45 5.74 28.51
C LYS A 21 -1.87 5.21 28.69
N ASN A 22 -2.09 4.52 29.82
CA ASN A 22 -3.43 4.13 30.24
C ASN A 22 -4.20 5.31 30.87
N SER A 23 -5.42 5.06 31.34
CA SER A 23 -6.28 6.09 31.96
C SER A 23 -5.74 6.66 33.27
N GLU A 24 -4.77 6.00 33.90
CA GLU A 24 -4.08 6.49 35.11
C GLU A 24 -2.84 7.33 34.77
N GLY A 25 -2.52 7.51 33.49
CA GLY A 25 -1.34 8.22 33.02
C GLY A 25 -0.04 7.42 33.10
N LYS A 26 -0.12 6.11 33.41
CA LYS A 26 1.06 5.22 33.43
C LYS A 26 1.42 4.80 32.01
N TYR A 27 2.71 4.81 31.70
CA TYR A 27 3.21 4.31 30.42
C TYR A 27 2.95 2.82 30.29
N ILE A 28 2.55 2.41 29.09
CA ILE A 28 2.20 1.03 28.76
C ILE A 28 2.78 0.65 27.40
N SER A 29 3.02 -0.64 27.17
CA SER A 29 3.32 -1.18 25.85
C SER A 29 2.05 -1.35 25.02
N PRO A 30 1.95 -0.80 23.79
CA PRO A 30 0.83 -1.07 22.91
C PRO A 30 0.81 -2.53 22.41
N PHE A 31 1.94 -3.24 22.47
CA PHE A 31 2.01 -4.64 22.11
C PHE A 31 1.48 -5.54 23.24
N HIS A 32 1.86 -5.26 24.49
CA HIS A 32 1.65 -6.21 25.59
C HIS A 32 0.57 -5.79 26.60
N ASP A 33 0.44 -4.50 26.89
CA ASP A 33 -0.37 -4.01 28.03
C ASP A 33 -1.81 -3.62 27.66
N ILE A 34 -2.09 -3.35 26.38
CA ILE A 34 -3.46 -3.09 25.93
C ILE A 34 -4.20 -4.44 25.84
N PRO A 35 -5.33 -4.64 26.55
CA PRO A 35 -6.04 -5.90 26.49
C PRO A 35 -6.52 -6.22 25.07
N ILE A 36 -6.37 -7.47 24.62
CA ILE A 36 -6.89 -7.91 23.31
C ILE A 36 -8.39 -7.60 23.14
N TYR A 37 -9.20 -7.89 24.16
CA TYR A 37 -10.65 -7.71 24.12
C TYR A 37 -11.07 -6.36 24.72
N ALA A 38 -11.93 -5.65 23.99
CA ALA A 38 -12.73 -4.56 24.54
C ALA A 38 -14.08 -5.09 25.08
N ASN A 39 -14.63 -6.14 24.46
CA ASN A 39 -15.74 -6.94 24.97
C ASN A 39 -15.57 -8.39 24.49
N GLU A 40 -15.14 -9.29 25.38
CA GLU A 40 -14.87 -10.69 25.04
C GLU A 40 -16.15 -11.46 24.67
N ALA A 41 -17.28 -11.18 25.32
CA ALA A 41 -18.55 -11.87 25.06
C ALA A 41 -19.06 -11.63 23.63
N GLU A 42 -18.69 -10.51 23.02
CA GLU A 42 -19.10 -10.11 21.67
C GLU A 42 -17.98 -10.26 20.63
N ASN A 43 -16.80 -10.74 21.04
CA ASN A 43 -15.57 -10.71 20.23
C ASN A 43 -15.29 -9.32 19.64
N ILE A 44 -15.40 -8.29 20.48
CA ILE A 44 -14.94 -6.94 20.15
C ILE A 44 -13.51 -6.78 20.65
N PHE A 45 -12.62 -6.47 19.73
CA PHE A 45 -11.18 -6.37 19.98
C PHE A 45 -10.77 -4.90 20.14
N HIS A 46 -9.72 -4.63 20.89
CA HIS A 46 -8.98 -3.38 20.72
C HIS A 46 -8.10 -3.49 19.47
N ALA A 47 -7.86 -2.36 18.81
CA ALA A 47 -6.86 -2.25 17.75
C ALA A 47 -6.05 -0.96 17.94
N VAL A 48 -4.75 -1.06 17.74
CA VAL A 48 -3.81 0.06 17.76
C VAL A 48 -3.72 0.60 16.34
N VAL A 49 -4.14 1.84 16.09
CA VAL A 49 -4.00 2.48 14.78
C VAL A 49 -2.56 2.95 14.60
N GLU A 50 -1.86 2.42 13.61
CA GLU A 50 -0.47 2.80 13.32
C GLU A 50 -0.41 3.82 12.18
N VAL A 51 -1.15 3.55 11.09
CA VAL A 51 -1.13 4.36 9.88
C VAL A 51 -2.55 4.83 9.55
N PRO A 52 -2.85 6.14 9.71
CA PRO A 52 -4.11 6.72 9.28
C PRO A 52 -4.37 6.53 7.79
N ARG A 53 -5.64 6.35 7.41
CA ARG A 53 -6.04 6.25 6.00
C ARG A 53 -5.55 7.46 5.19
N TRP A 54 -5.10 7.20 3.96
CA TRP A 54 -4.56 8.14 2.98
C TRP A 54 -3.25 8.81 3.37
N THR A 55 -2.51 8.20 4.31
CA THR A 55 -1.13 8.58 4.63
C THR A 55 -0.15 7.53 4.10
N ASN A 56 1.13 7.90 3.99
CA ASN A 56 2.15 7.10 3.33
C ASN A 56 3.25 6.61 4.28
N ALA A 57 3.47 7.27 5.43
CA ALA A 57 4.51 6.89 6.37
C ALA A 57 4.22 5.49 6.93
N LYS A 58 5.12 4.52 6.69
CA LYS A 58 4.99 3.18 7.27
C LYS A 58 5.39 3.25 8.74
N MET A 59 4.39 3.48 9.59
CA MET A 59 4.53 3.44 11.05
C MET A 59 4.15 2.06 11.54
N GLU A 60 4.83 1.58 12.59
CA GLU A 60 4.63 0.26 13.16
C GLU A 60 4.95 0.28 14.67
N ILE A 61 4.34 -0.62 15.42
CA ILE A 61 4.76 -0.97 16.78
C ILE A 61 6.21 -1.45 16.72
N ALA A 62 7.09 -0.78 17.47
CA ALA A 62 8.49 -1.15 17.53
C ALA A 62 8.69 -2.41 18.40
N THR A 63 8.45 -3.60 17.83
CA THR A 63 8.47 -4.89 18.55
C THR A 63 9.78 -5.19 19.29
N LYS A 64 10.88 -4.53 18.92
CA LYS A 64 12.22 -4.69 19.49
C LYS A 64 12.64 -3.56 20.45
N ASP A 65 11.90 -2.45 20.51
CA ASP A 65 12.23 -1.31 21.36
C ASP A 65 11.49 -1.46 22.72
N PRO A 66 12.10 -1.05 23.85
CA PRO A 66 11.42 -1.05 25.15
C PRO A 66 10.12 -0.24 25.13
N LEU A 67 9.06 -0.77 25.75
CA LEU A 67 7.67 -0.26 25.70
C LEU A 67 7.03 -0.21 24.30
N ASN A 68 7.67 -0.77 23.28
CA ASN A 68 7.16 -0.91 21.92
C ASN A 68 6.43 0.34 21.36
N PRO A 69 7.01 1.56 21.44
CA PRO A 69 6.40 2.76 20.86
C PRO A 69 6.15 2.60 19.36
N LEU A 70 5.23 3.38 18.80
CA LEU A 70 5.18 3.48 17.33
C LEU A 70 6.43 4.19 16.83
N LYS A 71 7.03 3.66 15.77
CA LYS A 71 8.12 4.31 15.02
C LYS A 71 7.92 4.11 13.53
N GLN A 72 8.60 4.92 12.73
CA GLN A 72 8.60 4.73 11.28
C GLN A 72 9.62 3.67 10.88
N ASP A 73 9.22 2.76 9.99
CA ASP A 73 10.09 1.75 9.40
C ASP A 73 11.25 2.43 8.63
N ILE A 74 12.44 1.83 8.67
CA ILE A 74 13.65 2.31 8.01
C ILE A 74 14.06 1.32 6.94
N LYS A 75 14.09 1.78 5.69
CA LYS A 75 14.53 1.00 4.54
C LYS A 75 15.77 1.64 3.92
N LYS A 76 16.87 0.88 3.89
CA LYS A 76 18.18 1.33 3.34
C LYS A 76 18.65 2.66 3.96
N GLY A 77 18.49 2.80 5.27
CA GLY A 77 18.89 3.99 6.03
C GLY A 77 17.98 5.21 5.92
N ASN A 78 16.86 5.10 5.17
CA ASN A 78 15.88 6.17 5.02
C ASN A 78 14.53 5.77 5.60
N LEU A 79 13.76 6.76 6.05
CA LEU A 79 12.38 6.57 6.46
C LEU A 79 11.55 6.01 5.31
N ARG A 80 10.76 4.98 5.59
CA ARG A 80 9.95 4.30 4.58
C ARG A 80 8.60 4.97 4.43
N TYR A 81 8.28 5.27 3.18
CA TYR A 81 6.96 5.73 2.75
C TYR A 81 6.43 4.75 1.71
N VAL A 82 5.20 4.27 1.90
CA VAL A 82 4.52 3.43 0.92
C VAL A 82 4.11 4.28 -0.28
N ALA A 83 4.33 3.75 -1.48
CA ALA A 83 4.02 4.43 -2.72
C ALA A 83 2.51 4.58 -2.95
N ASN A 84 2.11 5.62 -3.66
CA ASN A 84 0.75 5.72 -4.21
C ASN A 84 0.69 4.85 -5.48
N VAL A 85 0.05 3.68 -5.40
CA VAL A 85 -0.17 2.82 -6.58
C VAL A 85 -1.55 3.12 -7.12
N PHE A 86 -1.63 3.75 -8.31
CA PHE A 86 -2.89 4.18 -8.89
C PHE A 86 -3.91 3.02 -8.96
N PRO A 87 -5.16 3.23 -8.52
CA PRO A 87 -5.81 4.51 -8.18
C PRO A 87 -5.68 4.96 -6.71
N HIS A 88 -4.88 4.24 -5.91
CA HIS A 88 -4.85 4.39 -4.46
C HIS A 88 -3.92 5.52 -3.99
N LYS A 89 -4.33 6.22 -2.93
CA LYS A 89 -3.49 7.16 -2.18
C LYS A 89 -3.10 6.54 -0.85
N GLY A 90 -1.81 6.27 -0.66
CA GLY A 90 -1.25 5.69 0.56
C GLY A 90 -1.97 4.41 0.98
N TYR A 91 -2.15 4.24 2.29
CA TYR A 91 -3.01 3.19 2.86
C TYR A 91 -4.49 3.53 2.63
N ILE A 92 -5.28 2.56 2.14
CA ILE A 92 -6.71 2.78 1.83
C ILE A 92 -7.67 2.45 3.00
N TRP A 93 -7.11 2.12 4.17
CA TRP A 93 -7.76 1.89 5.46
C TRP A 93 -7.06 2.67 6.56
N ASN A 94 -7.66 2.76 7.75
CA ASN A 94 -6.83 2.91 8.94
C ASN A 94 -6.16 1.55 9.18
N TYR A 95 -4.85 1.53 9.24
CA TYR A 95 -4.05 0.32 9.35
C TYR A 95 -3.36 0.25 10.70
N GLY A 96 -3.17 -0.96 11.21
CA GLY A 96 -2.43 -1.19 12.44
C GLY A 96 -2.53 -2.63 12.88
N ALA A 97 -2.61 -2.87 14.18
CA ALA A 97 -2.53 -4.22 14.74
C ALA A 97 -3.48 -4.47 15.92
N ILE A 98 -3.79 -5.74 16.19
CA ILE A 98 -4.46 -6.17 17.42
C ILE A 98 -3.40 -6.40 18.50
N PRO A 99 -3.48 -5.73 19.67
CA PRO A 99 -2.52 -5.94 20.75
C PRO A 99 -2.64 -7.36 21.31
N GLN A 100 -1.59 -7.82 21.96
CA GLN A 100 -1.49 -9.16 22.55
C GLN A 100 -1.67 -10.29 21.53
N THR A 101 -1.31 -10.08 20.28
CA THR A 101 -1.27 -11.12 19.24
C THR A 101 0.15 -11.22 18.69
N TRP A 102 0.57 -12.38 18.23
CA TRP A 102 1.90 -12.54 17.64
C TRP A 102 1.88 -13.67 16.60
N GLU A 103 2.36 -13.39 15.40
CA GLU A 103 2.60 -14.39 14.37
C GLU A 103 3.95 -15.07 14.59
N ASP A 104 3.96 -16.18 15.33
CA ASP A 104 5.19 -16.87 15.73
C ASP A 104 6.00 -17.37 14.51
N PRO A 105 7.26 -16.89 14.31
CA PRO A 105 8.09 -17.29 13.18
C PRO A 105 8.58 -18.74 13.25
N ASN A 106 8.34 -19.44 14.36
CA ASN A 106 8.61 -20.87 14.52
C ASN A 106 7.38 -21.74 14.28
N HIS A 107 6.20 -21.13 14.16
CA HIS A 107 4.96 -21.82 13.85
C HIS A 107 4.71 -21.78 12.35
N LYS A 108 4.63 -22.96 11.72
CA LYS A 108 4.23 -23.08 10.33
C LYS A 108 2.71 -23.17 10.23
N ASP A 109 2.10 -22.13 9.68
CA ASP A 109 0.67 -22.07 9.43
C ASP A 109 0.26 -23.13 8.39
N SER A 110 -0.85 -23.82 8.66
CA SER A 110 -1.31 -24.94 7.82
C SER A 110 -1.95 -24.48 6.51
N ASP A 111 -2.51 -23.28 6.48
CA ASP A 111 -3.26 -22.75 5.34
C ASP A 111 -2.34 -22.05 4.33
N THR A 112 -1.35 -21.30 4.82
CA THR A 112 -0.35 -20.63 3.97
C THR A 112 0.83 -21.55 3.66
N GLY A 113 1.16 -22.49 4.56
CA GLY A 113 2.38 -23.28 4.48
C GLY A 113 3.66 -22.48 4.78
N CYS A 114 3.55 -21.30 5.38
CA CYS A 114 4.64 -20.39 5.75
C CYS A 114 4.72 -20.21 7.28
N CYS A 115 5.86 -19.73 7.78
CA CYS A 115 5.97 -19.32 9.19
C CYS A 115 5.48 -17.88 9.37
N GLY A 116 5.05 -17.50 10.58
CA GLY A 116 4.65 -16.12 10.90
C GLY A 116 5.75 -15.08 10.66
N ASP A 117 5.36 -13.83 10.41
CA ASP A 117 6.24 -12.70 10.13
C ASP A 117 6.90 -12.07 11.38
N ASN A 118 6.64 -12.64 12.56
CA ASN A 118 7.16 -12.21 13.86
C ASN A 118 6.61 -10.88 14.41
N ASP A 119 5.51 -10.37 13.84
CA ASP A 119 4.83 -9.16 14.30
C ASP A 119 3.42 -9.47 14.87
N PRO A 120 2.73 -8.48 15.49
CA PRO A 120 1.33 -8.63 15.86
C PRO A 120 0.41 -8.75 14.63
N ILE A 121 -0.75 -9.39 14.76
CA ILE A 121 -1.66 -9.58 13.64
C ILE A 121 -2.22 -8.24 13.14
N ASP A 122 -2.19 -8.05 11.83
CA ASP A 122 -2.54 -6.79 11.20
C ASP A 122 -4.05 -6.59 10.99
N ILE A 123 -4.49 -5.34 11.00
CA ILE A 123 -5.87 -4.93 10.75
C ILE A 123 -6.00 -3.89 9.65
N CYS A 124 -7.11 -3.97 8.92
CA CYS A 124 -7.58 -2.97 7.98
C CYS A 124 -8.98 -2.49 8.43
N ASP A 125 -9.05 -1.33 9.10
CA ASP A 125 -10.31 -0.72 9.51
C ASP A 125 -10.96 0.05 8.35
N ILE A 126 -12.15 -0.43 7.97
CA ILE A 126 -12.93 0.05 6.81
C ILE A 126 -13.90 1.18 7.16
N GLY A 127 -13.91 1.65 8.41
CA GLY A 127 -14.75 2.73 8.89
C GLY A 127 -14.52 4.06 8.16
N ASN A 128 -15.49 4.96 8.23
CA ASN A 128 -15.50 6.24 7.54
C ASN A 128 -14.57 7.27 8.21
N LYS A 129 -14.38 7.21 9.53
CA LYS A 129 -13.45 8.09 10.24
C LYS A 129 -12.01 7.82 9.78
N VAL A 130 -11.24 8.88 9.51
CA VAL A 130 -9.77 8.78 9.43
C VAL A 130 -9.25 8.90 10.87
N CYS A 131 -8.73 7.80 11.40
CA CYS A 131 -8.25 7.74 12.79
C CYS A 131 -6.91 8.47 12.94
N SER A 132 -6.57 8.85 14.16
CA SER A 132 -5.24 9.37 14.47
C SER A 132 -4.23 8.24 14.71
N ARG A 133 -2.96 8.50 14.42
CA ARG A 133 -1.89 7.56 14.75
C ARG A 133 -1.78 7.40 16.26
N GLY A 134 -1.66 6.16 16.71
CA GLY A 134 -1.68 5.77 18.12
C GLY A 134 -3.07 5.80 18.77
N GLU A 135 -4.13 6.05 17.99
CA GLU A 135 -5.50 5.90 18.50
C GLU A 135 -5.78 4.42 18.80
N ILE A 136 -6.39 4.15 19.95
CA ILE A 136 -6.86 2.80 20.31
C ILE A 136 -8.37 2.75 20.05
N ILE A 137 -8.77 1.97 19.06
CA ILE A 137 -10.17 1.82 18.65
C ILE A 137 -10.71 0.45 19.06
N LYS A 138 -12.03 0.34 19.14
CA LYS A 138 -12.73 -0.93 19.38
C LYS A 138 -13.32 -1.41 18.08
N VAL A 139 -13.00 -2.63 17.67
CA VAL A 139 -13.30 -3.10 16.33
C VAL A 139 -14.08 -4.40 16.34
N LYS A 140 -15.01 -4.50 15.38
CA LYS A 140 -15.70 -5.74 15.05
C LYS A 140 -14.99 -6.39 13.87
N VAL A 141 -14.61 -7.66 14.02
CA VAL A 141 -14.00 -8.47 12.95
C VAL A 141 -15.05 -8.87 11.93
N LEU A 142 -14.71 -8.76 10.64
CA LEU A 142 -15.59 -9.09 9.52
C LEU A 142 -15.05 -10.25 8.67
N GLY A 143 -13.73 -10.39 8.57
CA GLY A 143 -13.05 -11.44 7.81
C GLY A 143 -11.54 -11.27 7.82
N THR A 144 -10.82 -12.07 7.03
CA THR A 144 -9.35 -11.96 6.92
C THR A 144 -8.85 -12.36 5.54
N LEU A 145 -7.68 -11.84 5.16
CA LEU A 145 -6.96 -12.17 3.93
C LEU A 145 -5.59 -12.77 4.29
N ALA A 146 -5.26 -13.90 3.69
CA ALA A 146 -4.01 -14.63 3.92
C ALA A 146 -2.91 -14.15 2.96
N LEU A 147 -2.19 -13.08 3.31
CA LEU A 147 -1.04 -12.63 2.52
C LEU A 147 0.17 -13.54 2.81
N ILE A 148 0.94 -13.83 1.76
CA ILE A 148 2.26 -14.43 1.86
C ILE A 148 3.26 -13.35 1.45
N ASP A 149 3.88 -12.71 2.45
CA ASP A 149 4.79 -11.59 2.25
C ASP A 149 6.24 -12.08 2.31
N GLU A 150 6.92 -12.08 1.16
CA GLU A 150 8.33 -12.53 1.05
C GLU A 150 8.63 -13.94 1.63
N GLY A 151 7.62 -14.80 1.73
CA GLY A 151 7.73 -16.17 2.23
C GLY A 151 7.21 -16.38 3.66
N GLU A 152 6.70 -15.33 4.29
CA GLU A 152 6.13 -15.32 5.64
C GLU A 152 4.59 -15.24 5.57
N THR A 153 3.92 -15.86 6.54
CA THR A 153 2.50 -15.68 6.79
C THR A 153 2.28 -14.30 7.37
N ASP A 154 1.33 -13.57 6.79
CA ASP A 154 1.02 -12.20 7.17
C ASP A 154 -0.51 -12.00 7.06
N TRP A 155 -1.24 -12.20 8.15
CA TRP A 155 -2.70 -12.15 8.12
C TRP A 155 -3.22 -10.71 8.17
N LYS A 156 -4.10 -10.36 7.20
CA LYS A 156 -4.73 -9.04 7.15
C LYS A 156 -6.20 -9.13 7.56
N VAL A 157 -6.49 -8.81 8.82
CA VAL A 157 -7.86 -8.88 9.36
C VAL A 157 -8.68 -7.66 8.91
N ILE A 158 -9.83 -7.90 8.31
CA ILE A 158 -10.77 -6.86 7.91
C ILE A 158 -11.70 -6.56 9.09
N VAL A 159 -11.70 -5.31 9.52
CA VAL A 159 -12.45 -4.88 10.69
C VAL A 159 -13.21 -3.59 10.43
N ILE A 160 -14.17 -3.27 11.29
CA ILE A 160 -14.81 -1.96 11.33
C ILE A 160 -14.84 -1.43 12.76
N ASN A 161 -14.51 -0.17 12.94
CA ASN A 161 -14.67 0.52 14.23
C ASN A 161 -16.14 0.43 14.69
N THR A 162 -16.36 -0.02 15.93
CA THR A 162 -17.70 -0.14 16.55
C THR A 162 -18.42 1.20 16.73
N GLU A 163 -17.69 2.31 16.72
CA GLU A 163 -18.25 3.66 16.77
C GLU A 163 -18.60 4.21 15.38
N ASP A 164 -18.33 3.47 14.30
CA ASP A 164 -18.74 3.87 12.96
C ASP A 164 -20.29 3.85 12.85
N PRO A 165 -20.92 4.89 12.26
CA PRO A 165 -22.37 4.93 12.10
C PRO A 165 -22.96 3.73 11.34
N GLU A 166 -22.19 3.12 10.45
CA GLU A 166 -22.60 1.97 9.65
C GLU A 166 -22.19 0.63 10.28
N ALA A 167 -21.51 0.62 11.44
CA ALA A 167 -20.96 -0.58 12.05
C ALA A 167 -22.00 -1.70 12.25
N ALA A 168 -23.26 -1.35 12.55
CA ALA A 168 -24.35 -2.30 12.75
C ALA A 168 -24.67 -3.11 11.48
N ASP A 169 -24.43 -2.55 10.29
CA ASP A 169 -24.76 -3.17 8.99
C ASP A 169 -23.68 -4.13 8.47
N PHE A 170 -22.49 -4.11 9.07
CA PHE A 170 -21.37 -5.00 8.72
C PHE A 170 -21.19 -6.07 9.78
N ASN A 171 -21.59 -7.31 9.53
CA ASN A 171 -21.48 -8.41 10.49
C ASN A 171 -20.66 -9.60 9.96
N ASN A 172 -20.43 -9.66 8.66
CA ASN A 172 -19.54 -10.62 8.02
C ASN A 172 -18.89 -10.01 6.77
N ILE A 173 -17.93 -10.72 6.18
CA ILE A 173 -17.18 -10.27 5.01
C ILE A 173 -18.09 -10.04 3.79
N ASP A 174 -19.20 -10.78 3.69
CA ASP A 174 -20.20 -10.62 2.64
C ASP A 174 -20.94 -9.27 2.72
N ASP A 175 -21.09 -8.70 3.91
CA ASP A 175 -21.66 -7.36 4.04
C ASP A 175 -20.72 -6.31 3.45
N VAL A 176 -19.40 -6.52 3.56
CA VAL A 176 -18.41 -5.66 2.88
C VAL A 176 -18.57 -5.73 1.37
N ARG A 177 -18.72 -6.94 0.80
CA ARG A 177 -18.97 -7.13 -0.63
C ARG A 177 -20.24 -6.42 -1.10
N ARG A 178 -21.30 -6.50 -0.30
CA ARG A 178 -22.63 -5.96 -0.62
C ARG A 178 -22.71 -4.44 -0.47
N LEU A 179 -22.16 -3.89 0.61
CA LEU A 179 -22.30 -2.48 0.98
C LEU A 179 -21.14 -1.61 0.49
N LYS A 180 -19.95 -2.19 0.29
CA LYS A 180 -18.76 -1.52 -0.28
C LYS A 180 -18.26 -2.26 -1.52
N PRO A 181 -19.03 -2.30 -2.63
CA PRO A 181 -18.65 -3.03 -3.83
C PRO A 181 -17.31 -2.54 -4.39
N GLY A 182 -16.42 -3.49 -4.72
CA GLY A 182 -15.07 -3.19 -5.21
C GLY A 182 -14.01 -2.97 -4.11
N TYR A 183 -14.41 -2.90 -2.84
CA TYR A 183 -13.49 -2.57 -1.74
C TYR A 183 -12.54 -3.72 -1.41
N LEU A 184 -13.03 -4.96 -1.36
CA LEU A 184 -12.19 -6.14 -1.12
C LEU A 184 -11.25 -6.40 -2.30
N GLU A 185 -11.70 -6.16 -3.53
CA GLU A 185 -10.87 -6.24 -4.73
C GLU A 185 -9.76 -5.18 -4.70
N ALA A 186 -10.07 -3.96 -4.26
CA ALA A 186 -9.07 -2.92 -4.04
C ALA A 186 -8.07 -3.30 -2.93
N THR A 187 -8.53 -3.94 -1.85
CA THR A 187 -7.66 -4.48 -0.79
C THR A 187 -6.68 -5.52 -1.31
N PHE A 188 -7.20 -6.49 -2.05
CA PHE A 188 -6.37 -7.51 -2.67
C PHE A 188 -5.35 -6.89 -3.62
N ASP A 189 -5.77 -5.97 -4.50
CA ASP A 189 -4.89 -5.29 -5.46
C ASP A 189 -3.79 -4.47 -4.77
N TRP A 190 -4.13 -3.78 -3.67
CA TRP A 190 -3.18 -2.99 -2.89
C TRP A 190 -2.08 -3.89 -2.30
N PHE A 191 -2.44 -4.93 -1.54
CA PHE A 191 -1.45 -5.83 -0.92
C PHE A 191 -0.66 -6.63 -1.95
N LYS A 192 -1.25 -6.91 -3.11
CA LYS A 192 -0.55 -7.57 -4.21
C LYS A 192 0.57 -6.72 -4.78
N ARG A 193 0.42 -5.38 -4.84
CA ARG A 193 1.30 -4.50 -5.62
C ARG A 193 2.07 -3.45 -4.84
N TYR A 194 1.77 -3.20 -3.57
CA TYR A 194 2.34 -2.06 -2.83
C TYR A 194 3.87 -2.04 -2.76
N LYS A 195 4.53 -3.21 -2.84
CA LYS A 195 6.00 -3.34 -2.87
C LYS A 195 6.61 -3.31 -4.27
N VAL A 196 5.83 -3.36 -5.35
CA VAL A 196 6.38 -3.37 -6.71
C VAL A 196 7.14 -2.09 -7.07
N PRO A 197 6.67 -0.88 -6.68
CA PRO A 197 7.47 0.34 -6.80
C PRO A 197 8.87 0.25 -6.17
N ASP A 198 9.03 -0.59 -5.14
CA ASP A 198 10.32 -0.84 -4.49
C ASP A 198 11.19 -1.89 -5.22
N GLY A 199 10.75 -2.37 -6.38
CA GLY A 199 11.42 -3.39 -7.18
C GLY A 199 11.24 -4.82 -6.67
N LYS A 200 10.25 -5.06 -5.80
CA LYS A 200 9.86 -6.40 -5.34
C LYS A 200 8.84 -7.03 -6.31
N PRO A 201 8.72 -8.38 -6.34
CA PRO A 201 7.63 -9.04 -7.07
C PRO A 201 6.27 -8.71 -6.46
N GLU A 202 5.20 -9.05 -7.18
CA GLU A 202 3.85 -9.07 -6.59
C GLU A 202 3.80 -10.10 -5.46
N ASN A 203 3.08 -9.78 -4.39
CA ASN A 203 2.89 -10.71 -3.28
C ASN A 203 1.92 -11.84 -3.66
N GLN A 204 2.02 -12.94 -2.91
CA GLN A 204 1.18 -14.13 -3.07
C GLN A 204 0.15 -14.19 -1.95
N PHE A 205 -0.85 -15.05 -2.11
CA PHE A 205 -1.93 -15.21 -1.15
C PHE A 205 -2.29 -16.69 -1.05
N ALA A 206 -2.59 -17.16 0.16
CA ALA A 206 -3.25 -18.45 0.32
C ALA A 206 -4.71 -18.38 -0.17
N PHE A 207 -5.38 -19.53 -0.27
CA PHE A 207 -6.77 -19.63 -0.75
C PHE A 207 -7.06 -18.92 -2.07
N ASN A 208 -6.06 -18.79 -2.96
CA ASN A 208 -6.16 -18.02 -4.20
C ASN A 208 -6.59 -16.55 -3.99
N GLY A 209 -6.30 -15.94 -2.84
CA GLY A 209 -6.70 -14.57 -2.53
C GLY A 209 -8.13 -14.40 -2.05
N GLU A 210 -8.83 -15.49 -1.72
CA GLU A 210 -10.17 -15.43 -1.15
C GLU A 210 -10.14 -14.87 0.28
N PHE A 211 -11.00 -13.90 0.56
CA PHE A 211 -11.24 -13.43 1.93
C PHE A 211 -12.05 -14.47 2.69
N LYS A 212 -11.52 -14.92 3.84
CA LYS A 212 -12.22 -15.79 4.78
C LYS A 212 -13.19 -14.98 5.63
N ASP A 213 -14.23 -15.66 6.11
CA ASP A 213 -15.31 -15.05 6.87
C ASP A 213 -14.89 -14.65 8.29
N ARG A 214 -15.84 -14.02 9.00
CA ARG A 214 -15.67 -13.55 10.38
C ARG A 214 -15.21 -14.64 11.35
N ASP A 215 -15.82 -15.82 11.29
CA ASP A 215 -15.56 -16.87 12.26
C ASP A 215 -14.15 -17.43 12.08
N PHE A 216 -13.72 -17.65 10.84
CA PHE A 216 -12.34 -18.02 10.54
C PHE A 216 -11.36 -16.95 11.05
N ALA A 217 -11.63 -15.67 10.76
CA ALA A 217 -10.76 -14.57 11.18
C ALA A 217 -10.64 -14.45 12.70
N ILE A 218 -11.73 -14.66 13.46
CA ILE A 218 -11.70 -14.65 14.92
C ILE A 218 -10.81 -15.79 15.44
N GLU A 219 -10.87 -16.98 14.86
CA GLU A 219 -10.03 -18.10 15.27
C GLU A 219 -8.54 -17.85 14.93
N THR A 220 -8.24 -17.21 13.80
CA THR A 220 -6.87 -16.75 13.48
C THR A 220 -6.35 -15.76 14.52
N VAL A 221 -7.15 -14.76 14.90
CA VAL A 221 -6.79 -13.78 15.95
C VAL A 221 -6.57 -14.46 17.31
N LYS A 222 -7.41 -15.43 17.67
CA LYS A 222 -7.23 -16.18 18.93
C LYS A 222 -5.98 -17.06 18.90
N SER A 223 -5.67 -17.69 17.77
CA SER A 223 -4.45 -18.49 17.62
C SER A 223 -3.19 -17.64 17.84
N THR A 224 -3.11 -16.47 17.20
CA THR A 224 -2.00 -15.53 17.40
C THR A 224 -1.96 -14.96 18.83
N HIS A 225 -3.10 -14.84 19.51
CA HIS A 225 -3.14 -14.51 20.93
C HIS A 225 -2.55 -15.61 21.82
N GLU A 226 -2.78 -16.89 21.51
CA GLU A 226 -2.17 -18.00 22.24
C GLU A 226 -0.65 -18.05 22.04
N PHE A 227 -0.15 -17.73 20.84
CA PHE A 227 1.29 -17.56 20.61
C PHE A 227 1.87 -16.42 21.43
N TRP A 228 1.19 -15.26 21.48
CA TRP A 228 1.59 -14.16 22.34
C TRP A 228 1.59 -14.53 23.84
N LYS A 229 0.60 -15.30 24.31
CA LYS A 229 0.59 -15.80 25.70
C LYS A 229 1.82 -16.66 25.99
N ALA A 230 2.22 -17.52 25.06
CA ALA A 230 3.44 -18.32 25.19
C ALA A 230 4.71 -17.46 25.20
N LEU A 231 4.76 -16.42 24.36
CA LEU A 231 5.84 -15.42 24.32
C LEU A 231 5.96 -14.67 25.66
N ILE A 232 4.89 -14.01 26.10
CA ILE A 232 4.92 -13.10 27.26
C ILE A 232 5.11 -13.84 28.59
N SER A 233 4.80 -15.15 28.63
CA SER A 233 5.05 -16.05 29.76
C SER A 233 6.38 -16.80 29.67
N LYS A 234 7.24 -16.49 28.67
CA LYS A 234 8.56 -17.09 28.45
C LYS A 234 8.53 -18.61 28.23
N LYS A 235 7.42 -19.14 27.70
CA LYS A 235 7.32 -20.54 27.24
C LYS A 235 7.95 -20.73 25.86
N THR A 236 7.98 -19.67 25.06
CA THR A 236 8.68 -19.60 23.78
C THR A 236 9.83 -18.59 23.87
N SER A 237 10.87 -18.78 23.04
CA SER A 237 11.97 -17.81 22.94
C SER A 237 11.46 -16.51 22.33
N ALA A 238 11.73 -15.38 23.00
CA ALA A 238 11.40 -14.06 22.46
C ALA A 238 12.31 -13.61 21.32
N GLY A 239 13.45 -14.28 21.11
CA GLY A 239 14.45 -13.84 20.13
C GLY A 239 14.86 -12.39 20.39
N ASP A 240 14.65 -11.52 19.41
CA ASP A 240 14.94 -10.08 19.49
C ASP A 240 13.77 -9.23 20.01
N LEU A 241 12.61 -9.84 20.29
CA LEU A 241 11.42 -9.11 20.74
C LEU A 241 11.61 -8.57 22.15
N ASN A 242 11.20 -7.31 22.34
CA ASN A 242 11.23 -6.68 23.65
C ASN A 242 9.87 -6.88 24.34
N CYS A 243 9.85 -7.79 25.33
CA CYS A 243 8.64 -8.15 26.07
C CYS A 243 8.36 -7.26 27.30
N MET A 244 9.07 -6.15 27.47
CA MET A 244 8.89 -5.23 28.60
C MET A 244 7.45 -4.72 28.64
N ASN A 245 6.81 -4.89 29.79
CA ASN A 245 5.41 -4.51 30.01
C ASN A 245 5.21 -3.99 31.43
N THR A 246 4.04 -3.42 31.72
CA THR A 246 3.77 -2.72 33.00
C THR A 246 2.54 -3.24 33.73
N SER A 247 1.73 -4.08 33.08
CA SER A 247 0.43 -4.51 33.58
C SER A 247 0.11 -5.99 33.35
N VAL A 248 0.92 -6.71 32.56
CA VAL A 248 0.67 -8.14 32.31
C VAL A 248 1.06 -8.94 33.55
N SER A 249 0.03 -9.36 34.29
CA SER A 249 0.18 -10.21 35.48
C SER A 249 0.89 -11.52 35.09
N ASP A 250 1.76 -12.01 35.97
CA ASP A 250 2.57 -13.23 35.79
C ASP A 250 3.63 -13.18 34.67
N SER A 251 3.78 -12.06 33.97
CA SER A 251 4.88 -11.89 33.02
C SER A 251 6.22 -11.67 33.77
N PRO A 252 7.27 -12.45 33.48
CA PRO A 252 8.60 -12.22 34.05
C PRO A 252 9.27 -10.94 33.52
N PHE A 253 8.63 -10.25 32.57
CA PHE A 253 9.12 -9.03 31.94
C PHE A 253 8.43 -7.76 32.45
N CYS A 254 7.52 -7.90 33.43
CA CYS A 254 6.85 -6.76 34.05
C CYS A 254 7.89 -5.86 34.75
N CYS A 255 7.88 -4.58 34.41
CA CYS A 255 8.76 -3.56 34.97
C CYS A 255 8.01 -2.60 35.89
N SER A 256 8.75 -1.76 36.62
CA SER A 256 8.14 -0.71 37.44
C SER A 256 7.73 0.50 36.59
N ALA A 257 6.80 1.31 37.09
CA ALA A 257 6.45 2.58 36.46
C ALA A 257 7.67 3.52 36.31
N GLY A 258 8.63 3.46 37.24
CA GLY A 258 9.86 4.24 37.16
C GLY A 258 10.78 3.80 36.02
N ASP A 259 10.86 2.50 35.74
CA ASP A 259 11.63 1.96 34.61
C ASP A 259 10.99 2.38 33.28
N ALA A 260 9.67 2.29 33.20
CA ALA A 260 8.92 2.74 32.02
C ALA A 260 9.10 4.25 31.77
N GLU A 261 9.03 5.08 32.82
CA GLU A 261 9.33 6.51 32.73
C GLU A 261 10.77 6.78 32.27
N ALA A 262 11.75 5.99 32.74
CA ALA A 262 13.15 6.14 32.35
C ALA A 262 13.36 5.86 30.86
N VAL A 263 12.67 4.86 30.30
CA VAL A 263 12.66 4.58 28.85
C VAL A 263 12.17 5.81 28.08
N VAL A 264 11.02 6.37 28.45
CA VAL A 264 10.46 7.52 27.72
C VAL A 264 11.33 8.77 27.86
N LYS A 265 11.88 9.03 29.06
CA LYS A 265 12.78 10.16 29.30
C LYS A 265 14.12 10.05 28.57
N SER A 266 14.52 8.84 28.17
CA SER A 266 15.74 8.62 27.36
C SER A 266 15.54 8.98 25.88
N ALA A 267 14.30 9.04 25.41
CA ALA A 267 13.99 9.50 24.06
C ALA A 267 14.13 11.03 23.96
N SER A 268 14.50 11.51 22.77
CA SER A 268 14.55 12.94 22.46
C SER A 268 13.26 13.64 22.87
N ALA A 269 13.36 14.87 23.40
CA ALA A 269 12.18 15.70 23.61
C ALA A 269 11.43 15.92 22.29
N PHE A 270 10.11 16.07 22.38
CA PHE A 270 9.30 16.40 21.21
C PHE A 270 9.78 17.74 20.62
N GLY A 271 9.87 17.80 19.30
CA GLY A 271 10.29 19.01 18.59
C GLY A 271 9.58 19.15 17.25
N ASP A 272 9.94 20.20 16.52
CA ASP A 272 9.31 20.55 15.24
C ASP A 272 9.47 19.43 14.19
N GLU A 273 8.45 19.28 13.36
CA GLU A 273 8.43 18.29 12.27
C GLU A 273 9.45 18.62 11.17
N ASP A 274 10.19 17.62 10.72
CA ASP A 274 11.01 17.74 9.51
C ASP A 274 10.10 17.57 8.27
N PRO A 275 10.43 18.18 7.12
CA PRO A 275 9.61 18.06 5.92
C PRO A 275 9.62 16.62 5.36
N ILE A 276 8.47 16.18 4.82
CA ILE A 276 8.36 14.88 4.17
C ILE A 276 9.18 14.87 2.87
N PRO A 277 10.02 13.85 2.61
CA PRO A 277 10.75 13.73 1.35
C PRO A 277 9.81 13.62 0.15
N SER A 278 10.14 14.27 -0.97
CA SER A 278 9.33 14.31 -2.21
C SER A 278 9.01 12.93 -2.82
N SER A 279 9.80 11.91 -2.50
CA SER A 279 9.52 10.52 -2.89
C SER A 279 8.20 9.98 -2.33
N GLY A 280 7.73 10.49 -1.18
CA GLY A 280 6.48 10.09 -0.55
C GLY A 280 5.22 10.53 -1.31
N GLU A 281 5.34 11.48 -2.25
CA GLU A 281 4.21 12.04 -3.00
C GLU A 281 4.07 11.46 -4.41
N SER A 282 4.99 10.57 -4.82
CA SER A 282 5.04 10.06 -6.20
C SER A 282 3.89 9.08 -6.49
N LEU A 283 3.25 9.23 -7.65
CA LEU A 283 2.20 8.34 -8.16
C LEU A 283 2.80 7.30 -9.12
N PHE A 284 2.59 6.02 -8.82
CA PHE A 284 2.97 4.90 -9.65
C PHE A 284 1.77 4.41 -10.47
N ILE A 285 1.93 4.35 -11.79
CA ILE A 285 0.90 3.89 -12.73
C ILE A 285 1.37 2.59 -13.38
N TYR A 286 0.52 1.56 -13.31
CA TYR A 286 0.70 0.32 -14.05
C TYR A 286 0.09 0.43 -15.44
N LEU A 287 0.91 0.18 -16.47
CA LEU A 287 0.44 0.06 -17.84
C LEU A 287 0.33 -1.42 -18.19
N TYR A 288 -0.90 -1.91 -18.37
CA TYR A 288 -1.12 -3.23 -18.96
C TYR A 288 -0.77 -3.17 -20.45
N SER A 289 0.25 -3.91 -20.86
CA SER A 289 0.51 -4.17 -22.28
C SER A 289 -0.46 -5.25 -22.75
N PHE A 290 -1.55 -4.86 -23.40
CA PHE A 290 -2.37 -5.81 -24.16
C PHE A 290 -1.60 -6.19 -25.43
N SER A 291 -0.99 -7.38 -25.43
CA SER A 291 -0.49 -8.01 -26.66
C SER A 291 -1.67 -8.67 -27.36
N TYR A 292 -2.23 -8.02 -28.38
CA TYR A 292 -3.10 -8.70 -29.34
C TYR A 292 -2.21 -9.48 -30.33
N SER A 293 -2.29 -10.81 -30.30
CA SER A 293 -1.82 -11.67 -31.39
C SER A 293 -2.93 -11.76 -32.44
N MET A 294 -2.80 -11.01 -33.53
CA MET A 294 -3.74 -11.09 -34.65
C MET A 294 -3.25 -12.15 -35.64
N LEU A 295 -4.10 -13.16 -35.91
CA LEU A 295 -3.87 -14.10 -37.00
C LEU A 295 -4.07 -13.35 -38.33
N LEU A 296 -3.09 -13.40 -39.22
CA LEU A 296 -3.16 -12.85 -40.58
C LEU A 296 -4.25 -13.59 -41.38
N LEU A 297 -5.37 -12.92 -41.65
CA LEU A 297 -6.29 -13.30 -42.71
C LEU A 297 -6.06 -12.36 -43.90
N GLN A 298 -5.43 -12.94 -44.91
CA GLN A 298 -5.35 -12.50 -46.31
C GLN A 298 -5.61 -11.01 -46.59
N GLY A 299 -4.53 -10.25 -46.66
CA GLY A 299 -4.40 -9.18 -47.65
C GLY A 299 -4.98 -7.80 -47.35
N ASN A 300 -5.47 -7.51 -46.14
CA ASN A 300 -5.92 -6.15 -45.80
C ASN A 300 -5.17 -5.55 -44.59
N LEU A 301 -4.75 -4.30 -44.77
CA LEU A 301 -4.03 -3.46 -43.81
C LEU A 301 -4.91 -3.18 -42.58
N ILE A 302 -4.46 -3.55 -41.38
CA ILE A 302 -5.13 -3.18 -40.12
C ILE A 302 -4.21 -2.23 -39.36
N CYS A 303 -4.70 -1.02 -39.10
CA CYS A 303 -4.04 -0.04 -38.26
C CYS A 303 -4.23 -0.44 -36.79
N LEU A 304 -3.16 -0.74 -36.08
CA LEU A 304 -3.18 -0.98 -34.63
C LEU A 304 -3.19 0.37 -33.91
N ILE A 305 -4.34 0.77 -33.38
CA ILE A 305 -4.46 1.94 -32.49
C ILE A 305 -4.34 1.44 -31.05
N PHE A 306 -3.26 1.83 -30.37
CA PHE A 306 -3.12 1.63 -28.93
C PHE A 306 -3.72 2.84 -28.22
N PHE A 307 -4.72 2.63 -27.37
CA PHE A 307 -5.24 3.65 -26.47
C PHE A 307 -4.53 3.52 -25.13
N PHE A 308 -3.80 4.56 -24.74
CA PHE A 308 -3.31 4.73 -23.37
C PHE A 308 -4.08 5.88 -22.72
N LEU A 309 -4.84 5.58 -21.67
CA LEU A 309 -5.49 6.59 -20.85
C LEU A 309 -4.54 6.96 -19.70
N PHE A 310 -4.06 8.20 -19.69
CA PHE A 310 -3.30 8.78 -18.60
C PHE A 310 -4.10 9.92 -17.96
N GLN A 311 -4.14 9.95 -16.63
CA GLN A 311 -4.60 11.10 -15.84
C GLN A 311 -3.42 11.54 -14.95
N SER A 312 -3.00 12.80 -15.04
CA SER A 312 -1.86 13.33 -14.27
C SER A 312 -2.19 14.73 -13.74
N THR A 313 -1.85 14.97 -12.47
CA THR A 313 -1.98 16.27 -11.81
C THR A 313 -0.66 17.00 -11.61
N ASN A 314 0.52 16.39 -11.89
CA ASN A 314 1.81 17.09 -11.87
C ASN A 314 2.91 16.33 -12.66
N GLY A 315 3.90 17.10 -13.14
CA GLY A 315 4.86 16.77 -14.21
C GLY A 315 5.56 15.41 -14.13
N PHE A 316 5.75 14.78 -15.30
CA PHE A 316 6.36 13.46 -15.45
C PHE A 316 7.86 13.53 -15.78
N THR A 317 8.64 12.62 -15.20
CA THR A 317 9.84 12.07 -15.82
C THR A 317 9.60 10.57 -16.06
N MET A 318 9.40 10.14 -17.30
CA MET A 318 9.31 8.70 -17.62
C MET A 318 10.70 8.08 -17.72
N ARG A 319 10.97 7.02 -16.94
CA ARG A 319 12.10 6.11 -17.18
C ARG A 319 11.56 4.77 -17.68
N TYR A 320 11.79 4.48 -18.96
CA TYR A 320 11.49 3.19 -19.57
C TYR A 320 12.74 2.29 -19.57
N LYS A 321 12.63 1.05 -19.06
CA LYS A 321 13.64 0.01 -19.24
C LYS A 321 12.99 -1.16 -19.97
N ARG A 322 13.38 -1.39 -21.23
CA ARG A 322 13.07 -2.64 -21.96
C ARG A 322 14.31 -3.51 -22.01
N LYS A 323 14.17 -4.78 -21.63
CA LYS A 323 15.16 -5.83 -21.90
C LYS A 323 14.59 -6.68 -23.04
N ILE A 324 15.02 -6.44 -24.27
CA ILE A 324 14.78 -7.34 -25.41
C ILE A 324 16.08 -8.12 -25.64
N LEU A 325 15.95 -9.42 -25.91
CA LEU A 325 17.04 -10.33 -26.22
C LEU A 325 18.13 -9.71 -27.11
N GLY A 326 19.31 -9.48 -26.51
CA GLY A 326 20.58 -9.77 -27.15
C GLY A 326 21.17 -8.81 -28.19
N ARG A 327 20.66 -7.59 -28.40
CA ARG A 327 21.39 -6.58 -29.21
C ARG A 327 21.22 -5.16 -28.66
N ASN A 328 22.35 -4.46 -28.51
CA ASN A 328 22.39 -3.02 -28.25
C ASN A 328 22.05 -2.28 -29.55
N LEU A 329 20.92 -1.59 -29.61
CA LEU A 329 20.69 -0.52 -30.58
C LEU A 329 20.59 0.80 -29.82
N HIS A 330 21.43 1.76 -30.18
CA HIS A 330 21.20 3.16 -29.83
C HIS A 330 20.11 3.71 -30.77
N SER A 331 18.96 4.07 -30.22
CA SER A 331 17.91 4.79 -30.94
C SER A 331 17.73 6.15 -30.28
N PHE A 332 17.88 7.23 -31.05
CA PHE A 332 17.56 8.59 -30.60
C PHE A 332 16.04 8.81 -30.70
N LEU A 333 15.39 9.11 -29.58
CA LEU A 333 14.00 9.62 -29.57
C LEU A 333 14.05 11.14 -29.72
N HIS A 334 13.39 11.68 -30.74
CA HIS A 334 13.07 13.11 -30.80
C HIS A 334 11.69 13.35 -30.19
N PHE A 335 11.64 14.22 -29.17
CA PHE A 335 10.39 14.71 -28.58
C PHE A 335 9.98 16.01 -29.26
N ILE A 336 8.75 16.08 -29.77
CA ILE A 336 8.15 17.34 -30.24
C ILE A 336 7.00 17.67 -29.29
N SER A 337 7.14 18.75 -28.53
CA SER A 337 6.10 19.27 -27.64
C SER A 337 5.27 20.30 -28.39
N PHE A 338 3.98 20.00 -28.63
CA PHE A 338 3.04 20.99 -29.14
C PHE A 338 2.24 21.57 -27.97
N GLN A 339 2.57 22.80 -27.58
CA GLN A 339 1.72 23.58 -26.70
C GLN A 339 0.75 24.39 -27.56
N HIS A 340 -0.54 24.11 -27.39
CA HIS A 340 -1.72 24.80 -27.95
C HIS A 340 -2.19 24.33 -29.33
N ILE A 341 -3.15 23.41 -29.32
CA ILE A 341 -4.13 23.20 -30.39
C ILE A 341 -5.49 23.50 -29.73
N ARG A 342 -6.24 24.47 -30.24
CA ARG A 342 -7.50 24.93 -29.63
C ARG A 342 -8.71 24.81 -30.57
N THR A 343 -8.54 24.44 -31.85
CA THR A 343 -9.68 24.30 -32.79
C THR A 343 -9.55 23.14 -33.80
N PRO A 344 -10.67 22.60 -34.33
CA PRO A 344 -10.67 21.53 -35.34
C PRO A 344 -9.93 21.88 -36.64
N HIS A 345 -9.88 23.17 -37.00
CA HIS A 345 -9.20 23.64 -38.21
C HIS A 345 -7.65 23.57 -38.12
N GLU A 346 -7.10 23.41 -36.92
CA GLU A 346 -5.66 23.26 -36.67
C GLU A 346 -5.19 21.79 -36.81
N LEU A 347 -6.11 20.81 -36.76
CA LEU A 347 -5.82 19.40 -37.05
C LEU A 347 -5.50 19.17 -38.53
N ASP A 348 -6.17 19.87 -39.44
CA ASP A 348 -5.90 19.80 -40.89
C ASP A 348 -4.51 20.38 -41.24
N ARG A 349 -4.02 21.34 -40.45
CA ARG A 349 -2.64 21.87 -40.61
C ARG A 349 -1.59 20.88 -40.11
N LEU A 350 -1.91 20.03 -39.14
CA LEU A 350 -1.04 18.94 -38.69
C LEU A 350 -0.89 17.87 -39.77
N ASP A 351 -1.97 17.49 -40.46
CA ASP A 351 -1.90 16.52 -41.56
C ASP A 351 -1.08 17.07 -42.75
N LEU A 352 -1.20 18.37 -43.05
CA LEU A 352 -0.35 19.06 -44.04
C LEU A 352 1.11 19.22 -43.60
N TYR A 353 1.39 19.43 -42.30
CA TYR A 353 2.75 19.52 -41.77
C TYR A 353 3.47 18.16 -41.82
N PHE A 354 2.78 17.08 -41.42
CA PHE A 354 3.30 15.71 -41.54
C PHE A 354 3.52 15.29 -43.00
N ARG A 355 2.60 15.66 -43.91
CA ARG A 355 2.75 15.37 -45.35
C ARG A 355 3.85 16.18 -46.04
N SER A 356 4.16 17.39 -45.56
CA SER A 356 5.14 18.28 -46.22
C SER A 356 6.58 18.11 -45.72
N HIS A 357 6.79 17.66 -44.47
CA HIS A 357 8.13 17.57 -43.86
C HIS A 357 8.68 16.15 -43.69
N PHE A 358 7.85 15.10 -43.80
CA PHE A 358 8.28 13.72 -43.52
C PHE A 358 7.95 12.70 -44.62
N LEU A 359 7.41 13.14 -45.77
CA LEU A 359 7.20 12.29 -46.96
C LEU A 359 8.25 12.48 -48.07
N LEU A 360 9.30 13.25 -47.82
CA LEU A 360 10.42 13.37 -48.75
C LEU A 360 11.68 12.77 -48.12
N ASP A 361 12.01 11.58 -48.60
CA ASP A 361 13.27 10.85 -48.46
C ASP A 361 13.79 10.60 -47.04
N CYS A 362 13.37 9.49 -46.43
CA CYS A 362 14.16 8.83 -45.39
C CYS A 362 13.97 7.30 -45.43
N ASP A 363 14.98 6.60 -45.98
CA ASP A 363 15.19 5.14 -45.90
C ASP A 363 15.58 4.68 -44.46
N ALA A 364 15.15 5.39 -43.42
CA ALA A 364 15.50 5.09 -42.03
C ALA A 364 14.25 4.86 -41.18
N CYS A 365 14.20 3.71 -40.51
CA CYS A 365 13.18 3.34 -39.53
C CYS A 365 13.06 4.39 -38.41
N CYS A 366 12.17 5.37 -38.55
CA CYS A 366 11.83 6.33 -37.50
C CYS A 366 10.44 6.03 -36.92
N TRP A 367 10.36 5.91 -35.59
CA TRP A 367 9.09 5.89 -34.87
C TRP A 367 8.65 7.34 -34.63
N ILE A 368 7.44 7.69 -35.06
CA ILE A 368 6.85 9.00 -34.75
C ILE A 368 5.98 8.83 -33.50
N VAL A 369 6.29 9.60 -32.46
CA VAL A 369 5.46 9.76 -31.25
C VAL A 369 4.73 11.09 -31.36
N ALA A 370 3.42 11.06 -31.58
CA ALA A 370 2.59 12.25 -31.51
C ALA A 370 2.01 12.37 -30.08
N ILE A 371 2.28 13.52 -29.43
CA ILE A 371 1.68 13.87 -28.15
C ILE A 371 0.50 14.81 -28.43
N ILE A 372 -0.73 14.34 -28.19
CA ILE A 372 -1.91 15.21 -28.23
C ILE A 372 -2.35 15.47 -26.78
N SER A 373 -2.21 16.72 -26.33
CA SER A 373 -2.80 17.19 -25.07
C SER A 373 -4.16 17.84 -25.36
N GLY A 374 -5.25 17.21 -24.94
CA GLY A 374 -6.59 17.82 -24.96
C GLY A 374 -7.01 18.25 -23.55
N LEU A 375 -7.66 19.41 -23.44
CA LEU A 375 -8.49 19.76 -22.28
C LEU A 375 -9.87 19.15 -22.50
N THR A 376 -10.34 18.26 -21.63
CA THR A 376 -11.76 17.91 -21.58
C THR A 376 -12.45 18.87 -20.62
N GLU A 377 -13.21 19.83 -21.14
CA GLU A 377 -14.20 20.56 -20.33
C GLU A 377 -15.35 19.61 -20.02
N ASP A 378 -15.41 19.15 -18.78
CA ASP A 378 -16.58 18.46 -18.24
C ASP A 378 -17.34 19.45 -17.36
N TYR A 379 -18.54 19.86 -17.82
CA TYR A 379 -19.27 21.04 -17.33
C TYR A 379 -19.84 20.94 -15.89
N ASN A 380 -19.39 19.99 -15.06
CA ASN A 380 -19.92 19.81 -13.70
C ASN A 380 -18.91 19.37 -12.61
N LYS A 381 -17.59 19.49 -12.81
CA LYS A 381 -16.60 19.27 -11.73
C LYS A 381 -15.43 20.26 -11.79
N PRO A 382 -14.97 20.82 -10.65
CA PRO A 382 -13.82 21.72 -10.62
C PRO A 382 -12.52 20.91 -10.55
N PHE A 383 -12.19 20.14 -11.59
CA PHE A 383 -10.85 19.54 -11.73
C PHE A 383 -10.43 19.51 -13.20
N ASN A 384 -9.48 20.39 -13.54
CA ASN A 384 -8.79 20.41 -14.83
C ASN A 384 -8.03 19.09 -15.05
N SER A 385 -8.67 18.14 -15.71
CA SER A 385 -8.05 16.88 -16.12
C SER A 385 -7.43 17.07 -17.50
N ARG A 386 -6.11 16.93 -17.64
CA ARG A 386 -5.46 16.85 -18.95
C ARG A 386 -5.33 15.39 -19.34
N VAL A 387 -5.94 15.01 -20.46
CA VAL A 387 -5.78 13.67 -21.05
C VAL A 387 -4.58 13.72 -22.00
N LEU A 388 -3.61 12.83 -21.77
CA LEU A 388 -2.45 12.66 -22.65
C LEU A 388 -2.69 11.43 -23.51
N CYS A 389 -2.82 11.63 -24.83
CA CYS A 389 -2.94 10.54 -25.79
C CYS A 389 -1.61 10.34 -26.53
N ILE A 390 -1.09 9.11 -26.53
CA ILE A 390 0.14 8.74 -27.26
C ILE A 390 -0.24 7.74 -28.34
N VAL A 391 0.01 8.09 -29.61
CA VAL A 391 -0.23 7.22 -30.76
C VAL A 391 1.10 6.75 -31.34
N PHE A 392 1.23 5.45 -31.59
CA PHE A 392 2.36 4.84 -32.31
C PHE A 392 1.92 4.50 -33.72
N ILE A 393 2.63 5.02 -34.74
CA ILE A 393 2.41 4.66 -36.15
C ILE A 393 3.57 3.77 -36.59
N LEU A 394 3.26 2.54 -37.02
CA LEU A 394 4.23 1.59 -37.58
C LEU A 394 4.31 1.76 -39.11
N PRO A 395 5.52 1.81 -39.71
CA PRO A 395 5.66 1.88 -41.15
C PRO A 395 5.35 0.52 -41.83
N PRO A 396 4.91 0.53 -43.11
CA PRO A 396 4.64 -0.69 -43.86
C PRO A 396 5.94 -1.47 -44.14
N LEU A 397 5.93 -2.78 -43.87
CA LEU A 397 6.97 -3.70 -44.35
C LEU A 397 6.82 -3.85 -45.87
N LEU A 398 7.79 -3.35 -46.63
CA LEU A 398 7.89 -3.57 -48.08
C LEU A 398 8.11 -5.05 -48.37
N HIS A 399 7.14 -5.67 -49.02
CA HIS A 399 7.28 -6.94 -49.73
C HIS A 399 7.04 -6.67 -51.21
N ASN A 400 8.04 -6.95 -52.04
CA ASN A 400 8.04 -7.19 -53.50
C ASN A 400 9.47 -6.94 -54.02
N ALA A 401 10.10 -7.70 -54.91
CA ALA A 401 9.79 -8.96 -55.57
C ALA A 401 11.11 -9.47 -56.17
N ILE A 402 11.38 -10.77 -56.05
CA ILE A 402 12.28 -11.49 -56.96
C ILE A 402 11.48 -11.71 -58.24
N ILE A 403 11.74 -10.91 -59.29
CA ILE A 403 11.50 -11.28 -60.69
C ILE A 403 12.56 -10.56 -61.55
N THR A 404 13.76 -11.15 -61.65
CA THR A 404 14.40 -11.71 -62.86
C THR A 404 15.76 -12.25 -62.48
#